data_AF-A0A931F7V2-F1
#
_entry.id   AF-A0A931F7V2-F1
#
_cell.length_a   1.000
_cell.length_b   1.000
_cell.length_c   1.000
_cell.angle_alpha   90.00
_cell.angle_beta   90.00
_cell.angle_gamma   90.00
#
_symmetry.space_group_name_H-M   'P 1'
#
loop_
_entity.id
_entity.type
_entity.pdbx_description
1 polymer ?
#
loop_
_entity_poly.entity_id
_entity_poly.type
_entity_poly.pdbx_seq_one_letter_code
_entity_poly.pdbx_strand_id
1 'polypeptide(L)'
;MITKFLLIFLITGILFTPSVDASEYIDELHELLETENDIETDYLWLEDGEFNRHGLEIYELINQAEAKGLNSQDYLLGDINGIWMNIRYQDVDNIETENLKELDELLTRALLKYTSDLATGRLDSETLEREIVNEEILNGFPWIIESIKSGRPVKEVLSDYEPDHPYYLALLEGLENRNNFSDDQIDEIILNIERWRMEYGQLPDNHLISNIPSFRLEVFEGSESVINMKTVVGTQNRPTPVMEGNLNRMTISPRWFMPTSIAVEDHLPKVKEDVEHLERGNYRVYTLENGDYVQVDPETVDWEDVEADKDEFPYFFWQDSGPGNALGSLVFRFPNNQSIYFHDTPDTHLFALDDRARSSGCIRLEKPMELAKYLLEDMPEWPEERLEEKISDRDETWLNLNSTLPIYLTYFTVVPDENGDLSFHEDIYEKNEDLLNALSNIN
;
A
#
# COMPACT_ATOMS: atom_id res chain seq x y z
N MET A 1 -13.17 -8.71 30.71
CA MET A 1 -13.48 -9.84 29.81
C MET A 1 -12.30 -10.18 28.92
N ILE A 2 -11.63 -9.17 28.33
CA ILE A 2 -10.33 -9.26 27.60
C ILE A 2 -9.26 -10.15 28.28
N THR A 3 -9.18 -10.15 29.61
CA THR A 3 -8.15 -10.86 30.39
C THR A 3 -8.37 -12.37 30.57
N LYS A 4 -9.55 -12.91 30.27
CA LYS A 4 -9.82 -14.36 30.41
C LYS A 4 -9.43 -15.16 29.16
N PHE A 5 -9.70 -14.64 27.98
CA PHE A 5 -9.32 -15.28 26.70
C PHE A 5 -7.81 -15.31 26.48
N LEU A 6 -7.10 -14.22 26.82
CA LEU A 6 -5.63 -14.16 26.74
C LEU A 6 -4.96 -15.21 27.66
N LEU A 7 -5.63 -15.56 28.77
CA LEU A 7 -5.11 -16.54 29.71
C LEU A 7 -5.32 -17.97 29.20
N ILE A 8 -6.36 -18.25 28.41
CA ILE A 8 -6.71 -19.59 27.95
C ILE A 8 -5.95 -19.98 26.69
N PHE A 9 -5.75 -19.07 25.72
CA PHE A 9 -4.86 -19.35 24.58
C PHE A 9 -3.41 -19.66 25.00
N LEU A 10 -2.93 -19.02 26.08
CA LEU A 10 -1.66 -19.34 26.73
C LEU A 10 -1.66 -20.67 27.51
N ILE A 11 -2.83 -21.23 27.84
CA ILE A 11 -2.99 -22.45 28.65
C ILE A 11 -3.37 -23.68 27.81
N THR A 12 -4.12 -23.55 26.71
CA THR A 12 -4.58 -24.68 25.87
C THR A 12 -3.59 -25.06 24.77
N GLY A 13 -2.67 -24.16 24.38
CA GLY A 13 -1.58 -24.50 23.46
C GLY A 13 -2.04 -24.99 22.09
N ILE A 14 -3.22 -24.56 21.63
CA ILE A 14 -3.72 -24.85 20.28
C ILE A 14 -3.04 -23.86 19.34
N LEU A 15 -1.81 -24.21 18.93
CA LEU A 15 -1.15 -23.63 17.78
C LEU A 15 -1.82 -24.26 16.55
N PHE A 16 -2.74 -23.55 15.92
CA PHE A 16 -3.25 -23.96 14.62
C PHE A 16 -2.11 -23.91 13.62
N THR A 17 -1.67 -25.07 13.15
CA THR A 17 -0.77 -25.12 11.99
C THR A 17 -1.58 -24.73 10.75
N PRO A 18 -0.97 -24.15 9.70
CA PRO A 18 -1.65 -23.83 8.44
C PRO A 18 -2.17 -25.06 7.65
N SER A 19 -2.24 -26.22 8.30
CA SER A 19 -2.66 -27.50 7.77
C SER A 19 -3.90 -28.07 8.47
N VAL A 20 -4.56 -27.32 9.38
CA VAL A 20 -5.79 -27.80 10.00
C VAL A 20 -6.88 -27.84 8.94
N ASP A 21 -7.52 -29.00 8.79
CA ASP A 21 -8.68 -29.16 7.92
C ASP A 21 -9.76 -28.17 8.40
N ALA A 22 -10.27 -27.33 7.52
CA ALA A 22 -11.25 -26.30 7.87
C ALA A 22 -12.49 -26.88 8.57
N SER A 23 -12.77 -28.19 8.37
CA SER A 23 -13.82 -28.91 9.10
C SER A 23 -13.49 -29.13 10.59
N GLU A 24 -12.26 -29.55 10.92
CA GLU A 24 -11.80 -29.78 12.30
C GLU A 24 -11.77 -28.47 13.09
N TYR A 25 -11.33 -27.37 12.46
CA TYR A 25 -11.39 -26.04 13.06
C TYR A 25 -12.83 -25.59 13.37
N ILE A 26 -13.80 -25.92 12.52
CA ILE A 26 -15.19 -25.52 12.71
C ILE A 26 -15.87 -26.32 13.81
N ASP A 27 -15.64 -27.64 13.86
CA ASP A 27 -16.14 -28.46 14.97
C ASP A 27 -15.60 -27.93 16.33
N GLU A 28 -14.31 -27.56 16.40
CA GLU A 28 -13.71 -26.95 17.59
C GLU A 28 -14.29 -25.55 17.89
N LEU A 29 -14.57 -24.75 16.87
CA LEU A 29 -15.20 -23.43 17.02
C LEU A 29 -16.60 -23.54 17.64
N HIS A 30 -17.41 -24.50 17.17
CA HIS A 30 -18.73 -24.77 17.72
C HIS A 30 -18.64 -25.20 19.20
N GLU A 31 -17.74 -26.12 19.54
CA GLU A 31 -17.55 -26.57 20.93
C GLU A 31 -17.09 -25.41 21.84
N LEU A 32 -16.21 -24.53 21.35
CA LEU A 32 -15.74 -23.36 22.10
C LEU A 32 -16.86 -22.34 22.36
N LEU A 33 -17.73 -22.10 21.37
CA LEU A 33 -18.85 -21.17 21.51
C LEU A 33 -19.94 -21.68 22.48
N GLU A 34 -20.22 -22.99 22.45
CA GLU A 34 -21.19 -23.63 23.37
C GLU A 34 -20.69 -23.60 24.82
N THR A 35 -19.42 -23.93 25.05
CA THR A 35 -18.87 -24.11 26.40
C THR A 35 -18.60 -22.81 27.14
N GLU A 36 -18.28 -21.72 26.44
CA GLU A 36 -17.83 -20.47 27.08
C GLU A 36 -18.91 -19.39 27.17
N ASN A 37 -19.85 -19.35 26.22
CA ASN A 37 -20.80 -18.24 26.08
C ASN A 37 -22.26 -18.58 26.38
N ASP A 38 -22.57 -19.82 26.81
CA ASP A 38 -23.95 -20.28 27.10
C ASP A 38 -24.89 -20.09 25.89
N ILE A 39 -24.32 -20.12 24.68
CA ILE A 39 -25.04 -20.05 23.41
C ILE A 39 -25.54 -21.47 23.14
N GLU A 40 -26.69 -21.81 23.72
CA GLU A 40 -27.37 -23.08 23.50
C GLU A 40 -28.10 -23.01 22.14
N THR A 41 -27.37 -23.21 21.04
CA THR A 41 -27.95 -23.27 19.69
C THR A 41 -27.42 -24.46 18.93
N ASP A 42 -28.31 -25.32 18.44
CA ASP A 42 -27.95 -26.45 17.57
C ASP A 42 -27.24 -25.98 16.26
N TYR A 43 -27.46 -24.72 15.85
CA TYR A 43 -26.89 -24.08 14.66
C TYR A 43 -26.62 -22.58 14.89
N LEU A 44 -25.55 -22.03 14.30
CA LEU A 44 -25.19 -20.61 14.47
C LEU A 44 -26.10 -19.66 13.67
N TRP A 45 -26.48 -20.07 12.47
CA TRP A 45 -27.10 -19.24 11.42
C TRP A 45 -28.52 -19.65 11.08
N LEU A 46 -29.01 -20.74 11.66
CA LEU A 46 -30.32 -21.31 11.41
C LEU A 46 -31.20 -21.26 12.65
N GLU A 47 -32.51 -21.05 12.45
CA GLU A 47 -33.54 -21.13 13.48
C GLU A 47 -34.81 -21.68 12.83
N ASP A 48 -35.44 -22.68 13.45
CA ASP A 48 -36.66 -23.35 12.93
C ASP A 48 -36.54 -23.85 11.47
N GLY A 49 -35.35 -24.31 11.07
CA GLY A 49 -35.08 -24.83 9.72
C GLY A 49 -34.92 -23.76 8.63
N GLU A 50 -34.88 -22.48 9.00
CA GLU A 50 -34.68 -21.35 8.11
C GLU A 50 -33.46 -20.53 8.53
N PHE A 51 -32.96 -19.64 7.65
CA PHE A 51 -31.95 -18.65 8.06
C PHE A 51 -32.51 -17.75 9.17
N ASN A 52 -31.78 -17.65 10.28
CA ASN A 52 -32.00 -16.58 11.22
C ASN A 52 -31.55 -15.24 10.60
N ARG A 53 -31.75 -14.12 11.32
CA ARG A 53 -31.39 -12.79 10.80
C ARG A 53 -29.94 -12.71 10.29
N HIS A 54 -28.99 -13.24 11.05
CA HIS A 54 -27.56 -13.17 10.71
C HIS A 54 -27.18 -14.15 9.60
N GLY A 55 -27.78 -15.35 9.57
CA GLY A 55 -27.61 -16.29 8.47
C GLY A 55 -28.06 -15.70 7.12
N LEU A 56 -29.18 -14.95 7.13
CA LEU A 56 -29.64 -14.25 5.93
C LEU A 56 -28.69 -13.12 5.54
N GLU A 57 -28.19 -12.33 6.51
CA GLU A 57 -27.20 -11.28 6.25
C GLU A 57 -25.90 -11.86 5.63
N ILE A 58 -25.40 -13.00 6.14
CA ILE A 58 -24.22 -13.69 5.58
C ILE A 58 -24.50 -14.18 4.16
N TYR A 59 -25.63 -14.83 3.94
CA TYR A 59 -26.04 -15.31 2.61
C TYR A 59 -26.12 -14.16 1.60
N GLU A 60 -26.74 -13.04 1.97
CA GLU A 60 -26.86 -11.86 1.12
C GLU A 60 -25.50 -11.23 0.80
N LEU A 61 -24.59 -11.16 1.78
CA LEU A 61 -23.22 -10.67 1.59
C LEU A 61 -22.46 -11.52 0.58
N ILE A 62 -22.48 -12.85 0.74
CA ILE A 62 -21.83 -13.78 -0.19
C ILE A 62 -22.43 -13.65 -1.59
N ASN A 63 -23.76 -13.57 -1.69
CA ASN A 63 -24.44 -13.43 -2.96
C ASN A 63 -24.18 -12.08 -3.66
N GLN A 64 -23.63 -11.09 -2.94
CA GLN A 64 -23.27 -9.77 -3.46
C GLN A 64 -21.75 -9.53 -3.43
N ALA A 65 -20.94 -10.60 -3.37
CA ALA A 65 -19.49 -10.51 -3.28
C ALA A 65 -18.86 -9.66 -4.41
N GLU A 66 -19.45 -9.65 -5.60
CA GLU A 66 -19.01 -8.85 -6.74
C GLU A 66 -19.03 -7.34 -6.48
N ALA A 67 -19.90 -6.86 -5.57
CA ALA A 67 -19.91 -5.45 -5.15
C ALA A 67 -18.63 -5.06 -4.39
N LYS A 68 -17.86 -6.05 -3.91
CA LYS A 68 -16.56 -5.89 -3.25
C LYS A 68 -15.39 -6.30 -4.13
N GLY A 69 -15.62 -6.50 -5.43
CA GLY A 69 -14.59 -6.98 -6.36
C GLY A 69 -14.18 -8.45 -6.15
N LEU A 70 -14.99 -9.21 -5.40
CA LEU A 70 -14.79 -10.63 -5.13
C LEU A 70 -15.71 -11.47 -6.03
N ASN A 71 -15.49 -12.79 -6.07
CA ASN A 71 -16.35 -13.72 -6.82
C ASN A 71 -17.18 -14.55 -5.86
N SER A 72 -18.50 -14.50 -5.96
CA SER A 72 -19.38 -15.19 -5.01
C SER A 72 -19.16 -16.70 -4.94
N GLN A 73 -18.69 -17.31 -6.03
CA GLN A 73 -18.45 -18.75 -6.11
C GLN A 73 -17.24 -19.20 -5.27
N ASP A 74 -16.31 -18.29 -4.98
CA ASP A 74 -15.19 -18.57 -4.09
C ASP A 74 -15.64 -18.86 -2.64
N TYR A 75 -16.85 -18.44 -2.29
CA TYR A 75 -17.42 -18.54 -0.94
C TYR A 75 -18.58 -19.55 -0.90
N LEU A 76 -18.45 -20.63 -1.67
CA LEU A 76 -19.33 -21.81 -1.60
C LEU A 76 -20.81 -21.50 -1.93
N LEU A 77 -21.10 -20.38 -2.62
CA LEU A 77 -22.47 -19.96 -2.92
C LEU A 77 -23.25 -21.03 -3.70
N GLY A 78 -22.59 -21.74 -4.62
CA GLY A 78 -23.19 -22.84 -5.37
C GLY A 78 -23.69 -23.96 -4.46
N ASP A 79 -22.86 -24.40 -3.52
CA ASP A 79 -23.17 -25.47 -2.56
C ASP A 79 -24.24 -25.01 -1.57
N ILE A 80 -24.11 -23.80 -1.02
CA ILE A 80 -25.10 -23.17 -0.13
C ILE A 80 -26.47 -23.13 -0.80
N ASN A 81 -26.55 -22.65 -2.04
CA ASN A 81 -27.81 -22.61 -2.80
C ASN A 81 -28.38 -24.00 -3.06
N GLY A 82 -27.52 -25.00 -3.34
CA GLY A 82 -27.93 -26.38 -3.55
C GLY A 82 -28.63 -26.97 -2.33
N ILE A 83 -27.99 -26.87 -1.15
CA ILE A 83 -28.54 -27.38 0.11
C ILE A 83 -29.78 -26.59 0.52
N TRP A 84 -29.73 -25.26 0.40
CA TRP A 84 -30.84 -24.39 0.76
C TRP A 84 -32.11 -24.68 -0.05
N MET A 85 -31.96 -24.90 -1.36
CA MET A 85 -33.08 -25.32 -2.21
C MET A 85 -33.61 -26.69 -1.78
N ASN A 86 -32.75 -27.66 -1.46
CA ASN A 86 -33.18 -28.98 -0.98
C ASN A 86 -34.02 -28.87 0.31
N ILE A 87 -33.60 -28.04 1.27
CA ILE A 87 -34.35 -27.80 2.51
C ILE A 87 -35.72 -27.18 2.20
N ARG A 88 -35.79 -26.14 1.36
CA ARG A 88 -37.04 -25.43 1.06
C ARG A 88 -38.08 -26.23 0.26
N TYR A 89 -37.64 -27.22 -0.51
CA TYR A 89 -38.55 -28.07 -1.30
C TYR A 89 -38.88 -29.40 -0.62
N GLN A 90 -38.33 -29.68 0.56
CA GLN A 90 -38.77 -30.76 1.44
C GLN A 90 -39.93 -30.26 2.33
N ASP A 91 -40.85 -31.16 2.69
CA ASP A 91 -41.82 -30.87 3.76
C ASP A 91 -41.05 -30.56 5.06
N VAL A 92 -41.43 -29.50 5.78
CA VAL A 92 -40.75 -29.04 7.01
C VAL A 92 -40.60 -30.16 8.05
N ASP A 93 -41.57 -31.09 8.10
CA ASP A 93 -41.55 -32.26 8.98
C ASP A 93 -40.52 -33.36 8.59
N ASN A 94 -39.87 -33.22 7.43
CA ASN A 94 -38.92 -34.19 6.84
C ASN A 94 -37.57 -33.57 6.46
N ILE A 95 -37.24 -32.37 6.94
CA ILE A 95 -35.90 -31.80 6.70
C ILE A 95 -34.87 -32.70 7.39
N GLU A 96 -33.93 -33.23 6.62
CA GLU A 96 -32.84 -34.02 7.18
C GLU A 96 -31.91 -33.10 8.01
N THR A 97 -31.70 -33.43 9.29
CA THR A 97 -30.82 -32.69 10.21
C THR A 97 -29.39 -32.54 9.68
N GLU A 98 -28.95 -33.47 8.84
CA GLU A 98 -27.65 -33.41 8.16
C GLU A 98 -27.56 -32.19 7.21
N ASN A 99 -28.62 -31.90 6.44
CA ASN A 99 -28.64 -30.76 5.52
C ASN A 99 -28.58 -29.42 6.27
N LEU A 100 -29.22 -29.33 7.44
CA LEU A 100 -29.16 -28.13 8.28
C LEU A 100 -27.75 -27.93 8.86
N LYS A 101 -27.12 -29.01 9.34
CA LYS A 101 -25.74 -28.96 9.82
C LYS A 101 -24.77 -28.54 8.71
N GLU A 102 -24.86 -29.17 7.55
CA GLU A 102 -24.01 -28.87 6.40
C GLU A 102 -24.19 -27.42 5.92
N LEU A 103 -25.43 -26.90 5.89
CA LEU A 103 -25.69 -25.51 5.53
C LEU A 103 -25.07 -24.51 6.53
N ASP A 104 -25.16 -24.80 7.83
CA ASP A 104 -24.56 -23.96 8.88
C ASP A 104 -23.03 -23.93 8.75
N GLU A 105 -22.40 -25.08 8.54
CA GLU A 105 -20.96 -25.20 8.32
C GLU A 105 -20.50 -24.45 7.05
N LEU A 106 -21.24 -24.59 5.94
CA LEU A 106 -20.92 -23.91 4.70
C LEU A 106 -20.97 -22.38 4.85
N LEU A 107 -21.97 -21.84 5.57
CA LEU A 107 -22.04 -20.41 5.87
C LEU A 107 -20.88 -19.96 6.75
N THR A 108 -20.49 -20.74 7.76
CA THR A 108 -19.33 -20.45 8.62
C THR A 108 -18.04 -20.40 7.82
N ARG A 109 -17.80 -21.40 6.95
CA ARG A 109 -16.61 -21.46 6.06
C ARG A 109 -16.57 -20.29 5.09
N ALA A 110 -17.71 -20.00 4.48
CA ALA A 110 -17.84 -18.91 3.53
C ALA A 110 -17.58 -17.56 4.22
N LEU A 111 -18.14 -17.32 5.41
CA LEU A 111 -17.90 -16.11 6.19
C LEU A 111 -16.43 -15.95 6.59
N LEU A 112 -15.77 -17.02 7.06
CA LEU A 112 -14.35 -17.00 7.41
C LEU A 112 -13.49 -16.59 6.23
N LYS A 113 -13.66 -17.28 5.10
CA LYS A 113 -12.90 -17.01 3.88
C LYS A 113 -13.19 -15.62 3.31
N TYR A 114 -14.47 -15.22 3.29
CA TYR A 114 -14.87 -13.89 2.83
C TYR A 114 -14.26 -12.78 3.70
N THR A 115 -14.25 -12.96 5.02
CA THR A 115 -13.63 -11.99 5.93
C THR A 115 -12.12 -11.91 5.74
N SER A 116 -11.48 -13.06 5.50
CA SER A 116 -10.05 -13.10 5.16
C SER A 116 -9.77 -12.31 3.88
N ASP A 117 -10.48 -12.61 2.80
CA ASP A 117 -10.27 -11.97 1.51
C ASP A 117 -10.60 -10.47 1.53
N LEU A 118 -11.53 -10.03 2.39
CA LEU A 118 -11.80 -8.61 2.61
C LEU A 118 -10.65 -7.89 3.33
N ALA A 119 -10.02 -8.56 4.30
CA ALA A 119 -9.01 -7.98 5.15
C ALA A 119 -7.63 -7.93 4.51
N THR A 120 -7.22 -9.02 3.86
CA THR A 120 -5.84 -9.21 3.38
C THR A 120 -5.75 -9.44 1.88
N GLY A 121 -6.88 -9.55 1.19
CA GLY A 121 -6.93 -9.95 -0.21
C GLY A 121 -6.94 -11.47 -0.37
N ARG A 122 -7.17 -11.90 -1.60
CA ARG A 122 -7.22 -13.30 -2.05
C ARG A 122 -5.85 -13.88 -2.38
N LEU A 123 -4.86 -13.01 -2.63
CA LEU A 123 -3.52 -13.39 -3.08
C LEU A 123 -2.47 -12.89 -2.10
N ASP A 124 -1.42 -13.68 -1.91
CA ASP A 124 -0.23 -13.23 -1.20
C ASP A 124 0.55 -12.20 -2.02
N SER A 125 1.02 -11.13 -1.38
CA SER A 125 1.62 -9.98 -2.05
C SER A 125 2.98 -10.24 -2.69
N GLU A 126 3.72 -11.26 -2.24
CA GLU A 126 5.04 -11.60 -2.78
C GLU A 126 4.96 -12.72 -3.82
N THR A 127 4.16 -13.74 -3.56
CA THR A 127 4.08 -14.96 -4.36
C THR A 127 2.96 -14.94 -5.39
N LEU A 128 1.94 -14.10 -5.19
CA LEU A 128 0.69 -14.07 -5.96
C LEU A 128 -0.05 -15.42 -5.95
N GLU A 129 0.24 -16.28 -4.97
CA GLU A 129 -0.50 -17.52 -4.75
C GLU A 129 -1.76 -17.25 -3.93
N ARG A 130 -2.80 -18.06 -4.15
CA ARG A 130 -4.06 -17.95 -3.41
C ARG A 130 -3.83 -18.26 -1.93
N GLU A 131 -4.11 -17.29 -1.07
CA GLU A 131 -4.20 -17.52 0.36
C GLU A 131 -5.54 -18.21 0.66
N ILE A 132 -5.53 -19.30 1.45
CA ILE A 132 -6.78 -20.04 1.75
C ILE A 132 -7.60 -19.27 2.79
N VAL A 133 -6.96 -18.94 3.91
CA VAL A 133 -7.45 -18.08 5.01
C VAL A 133 -6.22 -17.51 5.72
N ASN A 134 -6.23 -16.22 5.98
CA ASN A 134 -5.18 -15.53 6.72
C ASN A 134 -5.15 -15.96 8.20
N GLU A 135 -3.95 -16.17 8.74
CA GLU A 135 -3.75 -16.69 10.09
C GLU A 135 -4.29 -15.73 11.18
N GLU A 136 -4.17 -14.41 11.01
CA GLU A 136 -4.69 -13.44 11.98
C GLU A 136 -6.21 -13.45 11.99
N ILE A 137 -6.83 -13.55 10.81
CA ILE A 137 -8.29 -13.65 10.67
C ILE A 137 -8.79 -14.97 11.24
N LEU A 138 -8.11 -16.09 10.96
CA LEU A 138 -8.44 -17.40 11.54
C LEU A 138 -8.41 -17.36 13.07
N ASN A 139 -7.36 -16.76 13.66
CA ASN A 139 -7.23 -16.63 15.11
C ASN A 139 -8.26 -15.64 15.70
N GLY A 140 -8.64 -14.61 14.94
CA GLY A 140 -9.62 -13.59 15.31
C GLY A 140 -11.07 -14.01 15.11
N PHE A 141 -11.33 -15.06 14.33
CA PHE A 141 -12.68 -15.44 13.89
C PHE A 141 -13.70 -15.69 15.02
N PRO A 142 -13.35 -16.31 16.16
CA PRO A 142 -14.29 -16.43 17.27
C PRO A 142 -14.87 -15.09 17.75
N TRP A 143 -14.08 -14.00 17.70
CA TRP A 143 -14.52 -12.66 18.09
C TRP A 143 -15.46 -12.03 17.07
N ILE A 144 -15.27 -12.35 15.78
CA ILE A 144 -16.18 -11.94 14.71
C ILE A 144 -17.55 -12.58 14.97
N ILE A 145 -17.57 -13.88 15.23
CA ILE A 145 -18.80 -14.63 15.55
C ILE A 145 -19.48 -14.08 16.81
N GLU A 146 -18.73 -13.88 17.90
CA GLU A 146 -19.27 -13.31 19.14
C GLU A 146 -19.88 -11.92 18.89
N SER A 147 -19.20 -11.07 18.13
CA SER A 147 -19.68 -9.73 17.78
C SER A 147 -21.01 -9.80 17.03
N ILE A 148 -21.13 -10.69 16.04
CA ILE A 148 -22.38 -10.93 15.31
C ILE A 148 -23.48 -11.44 16.26
N LYS A 149 -23.19 -12.46 17.08
CA LYS A 149 -24.16 -13.06 18.02
C LYS A 149 -24.59 -12.10 19.14
N SER A 150 -23.78 -11.09 19.46
CA SER A 150 -24.16 -10.00 20.37
C SER A 150 -25.22 -9.04 19.79
N GLY A 151 -25.55 -9.22 18.49
CA GLY A 151 -26.61 -8.49 17.79
C GLY A 151 -26.11 -7.43 16.80
N ARG A 152 -24.78 -7.24 16.65
CA ARG A 152 -24.22 -6.33 15.63
C ARG A 152 -24.56 -6.86 14.23
N PRO A 153 -24.99 -6.01 13.29
CA PRO A 153 -25.18 -6.42 11.90
C PRO A 153 -23.89 -6.98 11.30
N VAL A 154 -23.98 -8.05 10.50
CA VAL A 154 -22.79 -8.74 9.95
C VAL A 154 -21.94 -7.77 9.12
N LYS A 155 -22.57 -6.95 8.26
CA LYS A 155 -21.88 -5.94 7.45
C LYS A 155 -21.07 -4.95 8.28
N GLU A 156 -21.56 -4.56 9.46
CA GLU A 156 -20.86 -3.63 10.36
C GLU A 156 -19.65 -4.29 11.03
N VAL A 157 -19.78 -5.56 11.42
CA VAL A 157 -18.64 -6.32 11.97
C VAL A 157 -17.55 -6.50 10.91
N LEU A 158 -17.92 -6.83 9.67
CA LEU A 158 -16.94 -7.03 8.60
C LEU A 158 -16.29 -5.72 8.12
N SER A 159 -16.99 -4.58 8.20
CA SER A 159 -16.36 -3.29 7.86
C SER A 159 -15.21 -2.91 8.78
N ASP A 160 -15.13 -3.49 10.00
CA ASP A 160 -14.00 -3.28 10.91
C ASP A 160 -12.68 -3.89 10.35
N TYR A 161 -12.77 -4.72 9.30
CA TYR A 161 -11.64 -5.42 8.67
C TYR A 161 -11.35 -4.92 7.25
N GLU A 162 -12.19 -4.06 6.68
CA GLU A 162 -11.93 -3.50 5.36
C GLU A 162 -11.07 -2.22 5.46
N PRO A 163 -10.24 -1.92 4.45
CA PRO A 163 -9.65 -0.59 4.34
C PRO A 163 -10.75 0.49 4.32
N ASP A 164 -10.56 1.58 5.07
CA ASP A 164 -11.51 2.71 5.10
C ASP A 164 -11.00 3.96 4.35
N HIS A 165 -9.82 3.86 3.72
CA HIS A 165 -9.17 4.99 3.06
C HIS A 165 -10.02 5.51 1.89
N PRO A 166 -10.10 6.85 1.68
CA PRO A 166 -10.91 7.44 0.60
C PRO A 166 -10.67 6.85 -0.80
N TYR A 167 -9.42 6.46 -1.11
CA TYR A 167 -9.10 5.80 -2.38
C TYR A 167 -9.79 4.44 -2.52
N TYR A 168 -9.76 3.61 -1.48
CA TYR A 168 -10.41 2.30 -1.50
C TYR A 168 -11.93 2.44 -1.60
N LEU A 169 -12.51 3.37 -0.84
CA LEU A 169 -13.95 3.62 -0.87
C LEU A 169 -14.42 4.11 -2.25
N ALA A 170 -13.65 4.97 -2.92
CA ALA A 170 -13.95 5.42 -4.28
C ALA A 170 -13.91 4.26 -5.29
N LEU A 171 -12.99 3.31 -5.15
CA LEU A 171 -12.95 2.12 -6.00
C LEU A 171 -14.20 1.24 -5.81
N LEU A 172 -14.65 1.05 -4.56
CA LEU A 172 -15.89 0.33 -4.27
C LEU A 172 -17.12 1.04 -4.86
N GLU A 173 -17.21 2.37 -4.73
CA GLU A 173 -18.28 3.15 -5.36
C GLU A 173 -18.25 3.03 -6.89
N GLY A 174 -17.06 2.98 -7.49
CA GLY A 174 -16.87 2.69 -8.91
C GLY A 174 -17.45 1.34 -9.33
N LEU A 175 -17.25 0.28 -8.53
CA LEU A 175 -17.83 -1.04 -8.79
C LEU A 175 -19.34 -1.08 -8.62
N GLU A 176 -19.90 -0.40 -7.61
CA GLU A 176 -21.35 -0.26 -7.47
C GLU A 176 -21.97 0.41 -8.72
N ASN A 177 -21.23 1.35 -9.32
CA ASN A 177 -21.59 2.06 -10.54
C ASN A 177 -20.99 1.44 -11.83
N ARG A 178 -20.70 0.13 -11.82
CA ARG A 178 -19.97 -0.57 -12.90
C ARG A 178 -20.50 -0.36 -14.32
N ASN A 179 -21.79 -0.06 -14.48
CA ASN A 179 -22.40 0.20 -15.79
C ASN A 179 -21.83 1.44 -16.51
N ASN A 180 -21.06 2.28 -15.81
CA ASN A 180 -20.39 3.46 -16.37
C ASN A 180 -19.00 3.14 -16.96
N PHE A 181 -18.49 1.93 -16.77
CA PHE A 181 -17.14 1.52 -17.16
C PHE A 181 -17.17 0.33 -18.13
N SER A 182 -16.12 0.16 -18.94
CA SER A 182 -15.93 -1.05 -19.75
C SER A 182 -15.47 -2.23 -18.89
N ASP A 183 -15.59 -3.46 -19.40
CA ASP A 183 -15.13 -4.66 -18.69
C ASP A 183 -13.64 -4.54 -18.29
N ASP A 184 -12.75 -4.10 -19.20
CA ASP A 184 -11.33 -3.86 -18.89
C ASP A 184 -11.12 -2.85 -17.75
N GLN A 185 -11.96 -1.82 -17.66
CA GLN A 185 -11.88 -0.83 -16.58
C GLN A 185 -12.39 -1.41 -15.25
N ILE A 186 -13.38 -2.30 -15.29
CA ILE A 186 -13.83 -3.03 -14.11
C ILE A 186 -12.73 -3.94 -13.59
N ASP A 187 -12.01 -4.65 -14.48
CA ASP A 187 -10.89 -5.49 -14.10
C ASP A 187 -9.76 -4.67 -13.46
N GLU A 188 -9.45 -3.48 -13.99
CA GLU A 188 -8.49 -2.55 -13.37
C GLU A 188 -8.96 -2.04 -12.00
N ILE A 189 -10.25 -1.74 -11.83
CA ILE A 189 -10.81 -1.34 -10.52
C ILE A 189 -10.66 -2.49 -9.51
N ILE A 190 -11.06 -3.71 -9.89
CA ILE A 190 -10.94 -4.91 -9.05
C ILE A 190 -9.48 -5.16 -8.67
N LEU A 191 -8.56 -5.01 -9.62
CA LEU A 191 -7.13 -5.14 -9.36
C LEU A 191 -6.63 -4.13 -8.33
N ASN A 192 -7.06 -2.86 -8.41
CA ASN A 192 -6.62 -1.84 -7.47
C ASN A 192 -7.26 -2.01 -6.08
N ILE A 193 -8.48 -2.55 -5.99
CA ILE A 193 -9.10 -2.99 -4.73
C ILE A 193 -8.28 -4.11 -4.10
N GLU A 194 -7.92 -5.11 -4.90
CA GLU A 194 -7.11 -6.24 -4.46
C GLU A 194 -5.76 -5.75 -3.92
N ARG A 195 -5.07 -4.90 -4.67
CA ARG A 195 -3.78 -4.30 -4.27
C ARG A 195 -3.88 -3.54 -2.94
N TRP A 196 -4.99 -2.84 -2.70
CA TRP A 196 -5.23 -2.15 -1.42
C TRP A 196 -5.25 -3.12 -0.23
N ARG A 197 -5.97 -4.23 -0.37
CA ARG A 197 -6.11 -5.24 0.68
C ARG A 197 -4.78 -5.97 0.94
N MET A 198 -4.06 -6.31 -0.13
CA MET A 198 -2.79 -7.04 -0.05
C MET A 198 -1.65 -6.22 0.57
N GLU A 199 -1.56 -4.91 0.27
CA GLU A 199 -0.35 -4.13 0.56
C GLU A 199 -0.49 -3.13 1.71
N TYR A 200 -1.69 -2.62 1.99
CA TYR A 200 -1.83 -1.43 2.85
C TYR A 200 -2.81 -1.60 4.02
N GLY A 201 -3.93 -2.30 3.82
CA GLY A 201 -4.96 -2.43 4.85
C GLY A 201 -5.42 -1.06 5.39
N GLN A 202 -5.40 -0.90 6.70
CA GLN A 202 -5.75 0.35 7.39
C GLN A 202 -4.54 1.29 7.51
N LEU A 203 -4.67 2.51 7.00
CA LEU A 203 -3.64 3.54 7.15
C LEU A 203 -3.87 4.41 8.39
N PRO A 204 -2.81 4.98 9.00
CA PRO A 204 -2.93 5.99 10.06
C PRO A 204 -3.67 7.23 9.59
N ASP A 205 -4.34 7.97 10.48
CA ASP A 205 -5.06 9.20 10.12
C ASP A 205 -4.16 10.24 9.41
N ASN A 206 -2.92 10.39 9.87
CA ASN A 206 -1.96 11.33 9.28
C ASN A 206 -0.89 10.57 8.54
N HIS A 207 -0.91 10.66 7.21
CA HIS A 207 0.03 9.96 6.33
C HIS A 207 0.23 10.72 5.03
N LEU A 208 1.26 10.31 4.28
CA LEU A 208 1.55 10.80 2.94
C LEU A 208 1.50 9.64 1.96
N ILE A 209 0.71 9.78 0.90
CA ILE A 209 0.71 8.87 -0.24
C ILE A 209 1.40 9.56 -1.41
N SER A 210 2.43 8.92 -1.97
CA SER A 210 3.01 9.30 -3.25
C SER A 210 2.72 8.19 -4.25
N ASN A 211 1.60 8.33 -4.97
CA ASN A 211 1.15 7.32 -5.92
C ASN A 211 1.89 7.46 -7.26
N ILE A 212 2.70 6.43 -7.57
CA ILE A 212 3.66 6.43 -8.67
C ILE A 212 2.97 6.61 -10.04
N PRO A 213 1.95 5.83 -10.45
CA PRO A 213 1.34 5.94 -11.78
C PRO A 213 0.57 7.25 -11.98
N SER A 214 -0.02 7.79 -10.91
CA SER A 214 -0.73 9.08 -10.98
C SER A 214 0.20 10.30 -11.01
N PHE A 215 1.48 10.11 -10.68
CA PHE A 215 2.46 11.18 -10.51
C PHE A 215 1.96 12.29 -9.57
N ARG A 216 1.36 11.90 -8.44
CA ARG A 216 0.86 12.80 -7.39
C ARG A 216 1.37 12.38 -6.02
N LEU A 217 1.46 13.39 -5.16
CA LEU A 217 1.70 13.23 -3.73
C LEU A 217 0.61 13.97 -2.97
N GLU A 218 0.04 13.27 -2.00
CA GLU A 218 -1.01 13.76 -1.13
C GLU A 218 -0.63 13.54 0.33
N VAL A 219 -0.92 14.53 1.16
CA VAL A 219 -0.85 14.41 2.63
C VAL A 219 -2.26 14.42 3.16
N PHE A 220 -2.61 13.41 3.94
CA PHE A 220 -3.92 13.24 4.53
C PHE A 220 -3.89 13.59 6.02
N GLU A 221 -4.98 14.24 6.47
CA GLU A 221 -5.37 14.33 7.87
C GLU A 221 -6.77 13.72 8.02
N GLY A 222 -6.83 12.51 8.56
CA GLY A 222 -8.00 11.65 8.48
C GLY A 222 -8.34 11.32 7.03
N SER A 223 -9.54 11.69 6.59
CA SER A 223 -10.01 11.46 5.21
C SER A 223 -9.80 12.65 4.28
N GLU A 224 -9.24 13.77 4.75
CA GLU A 224 -9.04 14.98 3.97
C GLU A 224 -7.60 15.10 3.46
N SER A 225 -7.44 15.32 2.15
CA SER A 225 -6.16 15.64 1.51
C SER A 225 -5.83 17.13 1.73
N VAL A 226 -4.90 17.43 2.63
CA VAL A 226 -4.54 18.80 3.03
C VAL A 226 -3.41 19.39 2.18
N ILE A 227 -2.59 18.54 1.56
CA ILE A 227 -1.58 18.92 0.57
C ILE A 227 -1.78 18.04 -0.64
N ASN A 228 -1.78 18.65 -1.82
CA ASN A 228 -1.77 17.91 -3.08
C ASN A 228 -0.85 18.58 -4.11
N MET A 229 0.07 17.79 -4.67
CA MET A 229 1.04 18.27 -5.64
C MET A 229 1.45 17.19 -6.65
N LYS A 230 1.94 17.64 -7.81
CA LYS A 230 2.53 16.73 -8.79
C LYS A 230 3.90 16.23 -8.34
N THR A 231 4.24 15.03 -8.80
CA THR A 231 5.55 14.43 -8.64
C THR A 231 6.20 14.06 -9.98
N VAL A 232 7.52 13.89 -9.96
CA VAL A 232 8.29 13.21 -11.01
C VAL A 232 8.95 11.99 -10.38
N VAL A 233 8.75 10.83 -10.97
CA VAL A 233 9.20 9.53 -10.45
C VAL A 233 10.24 8.90 -11.37
N GLY A 234 10.78 7.75 -10.97
CA GLY A 234 11.77 6.99 -11.71
C GLY A 234 11.30 6.63 -13.12
N THR A 235 12.24 6.46 -14.05
CA THR A 235 11.94 5.88 -15.36
C THR A 235 11.66 4.38 -15.24
N GLN A 236 11.11 3.74 -16.27
CA GLN A 236 10.91 2.28 -16.30
C GLN A 236 12.22 1.51 -16.07
N ASN A 237 13.37 2.04 -16.53
CA ASN A 237 14.69 1.42 -16.33
C ASN A 237 15.29 1.67 -14.94
N ARG A 238 14.82 2.69 -14.23
CA ARG A 238 15.27 3.06 -12.87
C ARG A 238 14.04 3.38 -12.02
N PRO A 239 13.16 2.40 -11.78
CA PRO A 239 11.83 2.63 -11.24
C PRO A 239 11.89 3.14 -9.79
N THR A 240 10.92 3.98 -9.43
CA THR A 240 10.65 4.26 -8.02
C THR A 240 10.05 3.00 -7.38
N PRO A 241 10.60 2.50 -6.27
CA PRO A 241 10.09 1.31 -5.61
C PRO A 241 8.77 1.61 -4.87
N VAL A 242 7.93 0.60 -4.76
CA VAL A 242 6.80 0.59 -3.82
C VAL A 242 7.34 0.29 -2.44
N MET A 243 7.00 1.11 -1.45
CA MET A 243 7.46 0.92 -0.08
C MET A 243 6.73 1.82 0.91
N GLU A 244 6.81 1.44 2.18
CA GLU A 244 6.43 2.27 3.32
C GLU A 244 7.66 2.84 4.06
N GLY A 245 7.45 3.90 4.83
CA GLY A 245 8.50 4.51 5.63
C GLY A 245 8.00 5.58 6.58
N ASN A 246 8.93 6.21 7.29
CA ASN A 246 8.64 7.32 8.20
C ASN A 246 9.55 8.50 7.88
N LEU A 247 8.99 9.54 7.26
CA LEU A 247 9.67 10.80 6.97
C LEU A 247 10.02 11.46 8.29
N ASN A 248 11.32 11.62 8.54
CA ASN A 248 11.84 12.06 9.83
C ASN A 248 12.94 13.11 9.74
N ARG A 249 13.40 13.42 8.53
CA ARG A 249 14.52 14.34 8.31
C ARG A 249 14.27 15.22 7.11
N MET A 250 14.75 16.45 7.20
CA MET A 250 14.81 17.38 6.08
C MET A 250 16.23 17.95 5.97
N THR A 251 16.68 18.24 4.76
CA THR A 251 17.88 19.05 4.52
C THR A 251 17.52 20.27 3.71
N ILE A 252 17.93 21.43 4.20
CA ILE A 252 17.81 22.73 3.54
C ILE A 252 19.13 23.02 2.83
N SER A 253 19.07 23.56 1.61
CA SER A 253 20.23 23.84 0.76
C SER A 253 21.22 22.67 0.67
N PRO A 254 20.75 21.47 0.27
CA PRO A 254 21.58 20.27 0.25
C PRO A 254 22.73 20.41 -0.74
N ARG A 255 23.90 19.89 -0.38
CA ARG A 255 24.87 19.44 -1.38
C ARG A 255 24.39 18.11 -1.94
N TRP A 256 24.67 17.87 -3.22
CA TRP A 256 24.34 16.60 -3.84
C TRP A 256 25.56 15.70 -3.96
N PHE A 257 25.60 14.66 -3.14
CA PHE A 257 26.54 13.56 -3.26
C PHE A 257 26.02 12.60 -4.33
N MET A 258 26.53 12.70 -5.55
CA MET A 258 26.02 11.93 -6.69
C MET A 258 26.29 10.43 -6.50
N PRO A 259 25.27 9.56 -6.63
CA PRO A 259 25.47 8.12 -6.64
C PRO A 259 26.40 7.70 -7.79
N THR A 260 27.26 6.71 -7.56
CA THR A 260 28.23 6.22 -8.55
C THR A 260 27.57 5.79 -9.85
N SER A 261 26.38 5.16 -9.79
CA SER A 261 25.63 4.78 -10.98
C SER A 261 25.29 5.99 -11.86
N ILE A 262 24.83 7.10 -11.27
CA ILE A 262 24.51 8.34 -12.00
C ILE A 262 25.79 9.01 -12.50
N ALA A 263 26.87 9.00 -11.71
CA ALA A 263 28.16 9.53 -12.12
C ALA A 263 28.67 8.83 -13.38
N VAL A 264 28.58 7.51 -13.44
CA VAL A 264 29.04 6.68 -14.55
C VAL A 264 28.09 6.72 -15.76
N GLU A 265 26.78 6.58 -15.54
CA GLU A 265 25.80 6.48 -16.64
C GLU A 265 25.46 7.84 -17.27
N ASP A 266 25.31 8.88 -16.44
CA ASP A 266 24.67 10.13 -16.86
C ASP A 266 25.67 11.30 -16.99
N HIS A 267 26.80 11.24 -16.26
CA HIS A 267 27.78 12.34 -16.19
C HIS A 267 29.10 12.02 -16.88
N LEU A 268 29.71 10.84 -16.67
CA LEU A 268 30.99 10.48 -17.27
C LEU A 268 31.01 10.65 -18.80
N PRO A 269 29.97 10.24 -19.57
CA PRO A 269 29.96 10.49 -21.01
C PRO A 269 30.04 11.97 -21.37
N LYS A 270 29.38 12.85 -20.60
CA LYS A 270 29.40 14.30 -20.80
C LYS A 270 30.75 14.91 -20.41
N VAL A 271 31.39 14.38 -19.37
CA VAL A 271 32.72 14.83 -18.93
C VAL A 271 33.80 14.44 -19.94
N LYS A 272 33.71 13.24 -20.53
CA LYS A 272 34.60 12.82 -21.63
C LYS A 272 34.47 13.73 -22.85
N GLU A 273 33.23 14.12 -23.19
CA GLU A 273 32.97 15.07 -24.28
C GLU A 273 33.45 16.50 -23.95
N ASP A 274 33.21 16.96 -22.72
CA ASP A 274 33.53 18.31 -22.27
C ASP A 274 33.71 18.38 -20.74
N VAL A 275 34.97 18.52 -20.28
CA VAL A 275 35.31 18.60 -18.86
C VAL A 275 34.71 19.83 -18.18
N GLU A 276 34.52 20.94 -18.91
CA GLU A 276 33.89 22.16 -18.38
C GLU A 276 32.42 21.94 -17.97
N HIS A 277 31.81 20.82 -18.36
CA HIS A 277 30.51 20.37 -17.84
C HIS A 277 30.48 20.35 -16.31
N LEU A 278 31.56 19.94 -15.67
CA LEU A 278 31.67 19.88 -14.21
C LEU A 278 31.64 21.29 -13.60
N GLU A 279 32.42 22.22 -14.14
CA GLU A 279 32.45 23.60 -13.66
C GLU A 279 31.09 24.30 -13.87
N ARG A 280 30.50 24.18 -15.07
CA ARG A 280 29.18 24.80 -15.36
C ARG A 280 28.06 24.26 -14.46
N GLY A 281 28.17 23.00 -14.04
CA GLY A 281 27.24 22.38 -13.11
C GLY A 281 27.55 22.60 -11.62
N ASN A 282 28.63 23.33 -11.28
CA ASN A 282 29.15 23.47 -9.91
C ASN A 282 29.47 22.12 -9.24
N TYR A 283 30.01 21.17 -10.01
CA TYR A 283 30.49 19.90 -9.50
C TYR A 283 31.95 20.01 -9.06
N ARG A 284 32.24 19.42 -7.90
CA ARG A 284 33.59 19.15 -7.41
C ARG A 284 33.89 17.67 -7.57
N VAL A 285 35.11 17.37 -8.00
CA VAL A 285 35.59 16.01 -8.16
C VAL A 285 36.45 15.64 -6.96
N TYR A 286 36.20 14.47 -6.41
CA TYR A 286 37.00 13.86 -5.35
C TYR A 286 37.48 12.48 -5.78
N THR A 287 38.60 12.05 -5.21
CA THR A 287 39.07 10.66 -5.25
C THR A 287 39.27 10.18 -3.81
N LEU A 288 39.34 8.86 -3.61
CA LEU A 288 39.55 8.28 -2.29
C LEU A 288 41.04 7.95 -2.09
N GLU A 289 41.73 8.71 -1.23
CA GLU A 289 43.12 8.44 -0.87
C GLU A 289 43.22 8.08 0.61
N ASN A 290 43.73 6.90 0.92
CA ASN A 290 43.86 6.39 2.30
C ASN A 290 42.56 6.43 3.13
N GLY A 291 41.40 6.39 2.47
CA GLY A 291 40.08 6.45 3.10
C GLY A 291 39.50 7.87 3.24
N ASP A 292 40.23 8.91 2.81
CA ASP A 292 39.79 10.30 2.81
C ASP A 292 39.43 10.77 1.40
N TYR A 293 38.36 11.58 1.30
CA TYR A 293 38.00 12.25 0.05
C TYR A 293 38.94 13.42 -0.20
N VAL A 294 39.79 13.30 -1.22
CA VAL A 294 40.72 14.33 -1.65
C VAL A 294 40.18 14.99 -2.91
N GLN A 295 40.04 16.31 -2.89
CA GLN A 295 39.55 17.05 -4.05
C GLN A 295 40.60 17.03 -5.17
N VAL A 296 40.16 16.74 -6.38
CA VAL A 296 40.99 16.68 -7.59
C VAL A 296 40.55 17.80 -8.53
N ASP A 297 41.50 18.44 -9.19
CA ASP A 297 41.22 19.37 -10.28
C ASP A 297 40.80 18.56 -11.52
N PRO A 298 39.55 18.72 -12.01
CA PRO A 298 39.05 17.93 -13.14
C PRO A 298 39.92 18.01 -14.39
N GLU A 299 40.59 19.15 -14.63
CA GLU A 299 41.46 19.37 -15.80
C GLU A 299 42.76 18.54 -15.74
N THR A 300 43.08 17.98 -14.57
CA THR A 300 44.27 17.14 -14.38
C THR A 300 44.03 15.65 -14.59
N VAL A 301 42.76 15.25 -14.77
CA VAL A 301 42.35 13.86 -14.97
C VAL A 301 42.25 13.55 -16.46
N ASP A 302 42.83 12.44 -16.90
CA ASP A 302 42.64 11.92 -18.25
C ASP A 302 41.31 11.15 -18.32
N TRP A 303 40.21 11.87 -18.57
CA TRP A 303 38.85 11.31 -18.55
C TRP A 303 38.59 10.26 -19.63
N GLU A 304 39.31 10.29 -20.75
CA GLU A 304 39.16 9.31 -21.83
C GLU A 304 39.55 7.91 -21.34
N ASP A 305 40.61 7.81 -20.54
CA ASP A 305 41.12 6.57 -19.97
C ASP A 305 40.35 6.09 -18.73
N VAL A 306 39.39 6.88 -18.22
CA VAL A 306 38.54 6.44 -17.09
C VAL A 306 37.51 5.43 -17.57
N GLU A 307 37.56 4.22 -17.00
CA GLU A 307 36.61 3.16 -17.32
C GLU A 307 35.22 3.44 -16.72
N ALA A 308 34.17 3.06 -17.46
CA ALA A 308 32.78 3.21 -17.04
C ALA A 308 32.29 2.00 -16.21
N ASP A 309 33.14 1.51 -15.30
CA ASP A 309 32.81 0.44 -14.36
C ASP A 309 32.30 1.06 -13.06
N LYS A 310 31.08 0.72 -12.64
CA LYS A 310 30.45 1.27 -11.42
C LYS A 310 31.09 0.76 -10.14
N ASP A 311 31.67 -0.44 -10.15
CA ASP A 311 32.26 -1.06 -8.97
C ASP A 311 33.70 -0.57 -8.75
N GLU A 312 34.36 -0.12 -9.82
CA GLU A 312 35.75 0.35 -9.81
C GLU A 312 35.88 1.87 -10.06
N PHE A 313 34.78 2.61 -10.20
CA PHE A 313 34.81 4.04 -10.51
C PHE A 313 35.54 4.84 -9.40
N PRO A 314 36.71 5.46 -9.70
CA PRO A 314 37.60 5.98 -8.65
C PRO A 314 37.30 7.43 -8.23
N TYR A 315 36.27 8.04 -8.84
CA TYR A 315 35.93 9.44 -8.64
C TYR A 315 34.53 9.63 -8.06
N PHE A 316 34.35 10.73 -7.33
CA PHE A 316 33.07 11.11 -6.72
C PHE A 316 32.73 12.54 -7.14
N PHE A 317 31.53 12.75 -7.67
CA PHE A 317 31.05 14.06 -8.10
C PHE A 317 30.10 14.62 -7.05
N TRP A 318 30.47 15.73 -6.44
CA TRP A 318 29.62 16.42 -5.46
C TRP A 318 29.20 17.77 -6.03
N GLN A 319 27.89 18.00 -6.10
CA GLN A 319 27.35 19.29 -6.54
C GLN A 319 27.18 20.22 -5.34
N ASP A 320 27.72 21.43 -5.44
CA ASP A 320 27.52 22.46 -4.43
C ASP A 320 26.05 22.91 -4.36
N SER A 321 25.63 23.40 -3.19
CA SER A 321 24.29 23.96 -2.98
C SER A 321 24.07 25.23 -3.80
N GLY A 322 22.87 25.43 -4.33
CA GLY A 322 22.47 26.65 -5.00
C GLY A 322 21.63 26.44 -6.27
N PRO A 323 21.41 27.51 -7.05
CA PRO A 323 20.65 27.41 -8.30
C PRO A 323 21.26 26.38 -9.25
N GLY A 324 20.43 25.46 -9.75
CA GLY A 324 20.86 24.37 -10.64
C GLY A 324 21.35 23.10 -9.93
N ASN A 325 21.36 23.07 -8.59
CA ASN A 325 21.58 21.83 -7.85
C ASN A 325 20.46 20.81 -8.17
N ALA A 326 20.81 19.58 -8.53
CA ALA A 326 19.84 18.57 -8.97
C ALA A 326 18.81 18.18 -7.88
N LEU A 327 19.16 18.37 -6.60
CA LEU A 327 18.28 18.18 -5.45
C LEU A 327 17.44 19.42 -5.08
N GLY A 328 17.62 20.52 -5.82
CA GLY A 328 16.99 21.81 -5.51
C GLY A 328 17.39 22.34 -4.13
N SER A 329 16.44 22.95 -3.44
CA SER A 329 16.65 23.64 -2.17
C SER A 329 16.28 22.81 -0.94
N LEU A 330 15.51 21.73 -1.10
CA LEU A 330 14.93 20.94 -0.02
C LEU A 330 14.96 19.44 -0.34
N VAL A 331 15.35 18.62 0.64
CA VAL A 331 15.29 17.15 0.54
C VAL A 331 14.64 16.59 1.79
N PHE A 332 13.67 15.69 1.62
CA PHE A 332 12.94 15.01 2.69
C PHE A 332 13.30 13.53 2.72
N ARG A 333 13.77 13.06 3.87
CA ARG A 333 14.34 11.72 4.04
C ARG A 333 13.57 10.92 5.08
N PHE A 334 13.55 9.63 4.82
CA PHE A 334 13.10 8.58 5.71
C PHE A 334 14.15 7.46 5.70
N PRO A 335 14.24 6.62 6.74
CA PRO A 335 15.12 5.45 6.73
C PRO A 335 14.66 4.45 5.67
N ASN A 336 15.56 4.05 4.76
CA ASN A 336 15.35 2.95 3.82
C ASN A 336 16.69 2.41 3.30
N ASN A 337 16.67 1.20 2.72
CA ASN A 337 17.84 0.52 2.16
C ASN A 337 18.07 0.79 0.66
N GLN A 338 17.19 1.56 0.00
CA GLN A 338 17.24 1.85 -1.43
C GLN A 338 17.66 3.29 -1.76
N SER A 339 18.04 4.07 -0.75
CA SER A 339 18.42 5.49 -0.87
C SER A 339 17.36 6.37 -1.54
N ILE A 340 16.08 6.07 -1.31
CA ILE A 340 14.94 6.83 -1.85
C ILE A 340 14.62 8.01 -0.93
N TYR A 341 14.27 9.15 -1.52
CA TYR A 341 13.86 10.36 -0.82
C TYR A 341 13.03 11.26 -1.75
N PHE A 342 12.33 12.21 -1.15
CA PHE A 342 11.66 13.28 -1.88
C PHE A 342 12.56 14.51 -1.94
N HIS A 343 12.53 15.26 -3.04
CA HIS A 343 13.35 16.47 -3.13
C HIS A 343 12.77 17.51 -4.09
N ASP A 344 13.24 18.75 -3.93
CA ASP A 344 13.04 19.86 -4.86
C ASP A 344 13.82 19.63 -6.16
N THR A 345 13.55 20.39 -7.22
CA THR A 345 14.29 20.27 -8.48
C THR A 345 14.31 21.59 -9.25
N PRO A 346 15.44 21.92 -9.92
CA PRO A 346 15.49 23.05 -10.83
C PRO A 346 14.70 22.78 -12.12
N ASP A 347 14.42 21.52 -12.46
CA ASP A 347 13.72 21.10 -13.68
C ASP A 347 12.20 21.21 -13.56
N THR A 348 11.69 22.37 -13.13
CA THR A 348 10.26 22.59 -12.87
C THR A 348 9.36 22.39 -14.09
N HIS A 349 9.92 22.50 -15.30
CA HIS A 349 9.20 22.23 -16.55
C HIS A 349 8.70 20.78 -16.66
N LEU A 350 9.27 19.82 -15.92
CA LEU A 350 8.84 18.42 -15.93
C LEU A 350 7.42 18.25 -15.35
N PHE A 351 6.98 19.13 -14.45
CA PHE A 351 5.63 19.08 -13.87
C PHE A 351 4.51 19.47 -14.85
N ALA A 352 4.88 20.00 -16.03
CA ALA A 352 3.96 20.28 -17.12
C ALA A 352 3.76 19.09 -18.08
N LEU A 353 4.53 18.01 -17.93
CA LEU A 353 4.39 16.81 -18.74
C LEU A 353 3.28 15.91 -18.20
N ASP A 354 2.59 15.20 -19.09
CA ASP A 354 1.64 14.16 -18.71
C ASP A 354 2.37 12.94 -18.14
N ASP A 355 3.37 12.42 -18.88
CA ASP A 355 4.30 11.39 -18.40
C ASP A 355 5.49 12.02 -17.66
N ARG A 356 5.55 11.75 -16.35
CA ARG A 356 6.56 12.26 -15.41
C ARG A 356 7.47 11.15 -14.86
N ALA A 357 7.59 10.02 -15.54
CA ALA A 357 8.62 9.01 -15.26
C ALA A 357 9.97 9.45 -15.84
N ARG A 358 10.68 10.37 -15.16
CA ARG A 358 11.88 11.08 -15.67
C ARG A 358 13.07 11.14 -14.70
N SER A 359 12.96 10.50 -13.54
CA SER A 359 14.03 10.47 -12.52
C SER A 359 14.80 9.15 -12.53
N SER A 360 15.76 9.01 -11.61
CA SER A 360 16.53 7.78 -11.38
C SER A 360 16.06 7.02 -10.12
N GLY A 361 14.78 7.18 -9.74
CA GLY A 361 14.13 6.46 -8.65
C GLY A 361 13.64 7.35 -7.50
N CYS A 362 14.34 8.45 -7.20
CA CYS A 362 13.88 9.44 -6.21
C CYS A 362 12.70 10.26 -6.74
N ILE A 363 11.95 10.89 -5.83
CA ILE A 363 10.69 11.59 -6.16
C ILE A 363 10.94 13.10 -6.12
N ARG A 364 10.72 13.79 -7.25
CA ARG A 364 10.80 15.25 -7.30
C ARG A 364 9.43 15.86 -7.00
N LEU A 365 9.39 16.94 -6.24
CA LEU A 365 8.16 17.59 -5.78
C LEU A 365 7.90 18.91 -6.50
N GLU A 366 6.64 19.15 -6.89
CA GLU A 366 6.22 20.42 -7.52
C GLU A 366 6.22 21.58 -6.52
N LYS A 367 5.87 21.31 -5.26
CA LYS A 367 5.70 22.32 -4.20
C LYS A 367 6.42 21.93 -2.91
N PRO A 368 7.75 21.72 -2.92
CA PRO A 368 8.49 21.23 -1.76
C PRO A 368 8.40 22.17 -0.55
N MET A 369 8.26 23.49 -0.76
CA MET A 369 8.09 24.44 0.34
C MET A 369 6.78 24.22 1.12
N GLU A 370 5.71 23.81 0.45
CA GLU A 370 4.42 23.53 1.09
C GLU A 370 4.54 22.34 2.06
N LEU A 371 5.21 21.27 1.62
CA LEU A 371 5.52 20.13 2.47
C LEU A 371 6.46 20.50 3.63
N ALA A 372 7.48 21.33 3.38
CA ALA A 372 8.38 21.78 4.44
C ALA A 372 7.64 22.57 5.53
N LYS A 373 6.71 23.46 5.15
CA LYS A 373 5.91 24.24 6.11
C LYS A 373 5.02 23.34 6.96
N TYR A 374 4.36 22.36 6.34
CA TYR A 374 3.55 21.38 7.05
C TYR A 374 4.36 20.57 8.07
N LEU A 375 5.51 20.03 7.65
CA LEU A 375 6.37 19.22 8.52
C LEU A 375 7.02 20.02 9.67
N LEU A 376 6.99 21.35 9.61
CA LEU A 376 7.62 22.25 10.58
C LEU A 376 6.61 23.04 11.41
N GLU A 377 5.30 22.77 11.27
CA GLU A 377 4.26 23.48 12.00
C GLU A 377 4.44 23.38 13.53
N ASP A 378 4.96 22.26 14.02
CA ASP A 378 5.27 22.02 15.44
C ASP A 378 6.68 22.46 15.86
N MET A 379 7.42 23.15 14.98
CA MET A 379 8.80 23.63 15.19
C MET A 379 8.86 25.17 15.09
N PRO A 380 8.42 25.92 16.12
CA PRO A 380 8.32 27.39 16.07
C PRO A 380 9.67 28.11 15.87
N GLU A 381 10.80 27.44 16.09
CA GLU A 381 12.14 27.93 15.78
C GLU A 381 12.50 27.90 14.29
N TRP A 382 11.65 27.26 13.47
CA TRP A 382 11.73 27.14 12.01
C TRP A 382 10.55 27.80 11.29
N PRO A 383 10.33 29.12 11.46
CA PRO A 383 9.34 29.83 10.67
C PRO A 383 9.76 29.89 9.18
N GLU A 384 8.80 30.15 8.30
CA GLU A 384 9.01 30.23 6.84
C GLU A 384 10.15 31.18 6.46
N GLU A 385 10.25 32.35 7.11
CA GLU A 385 11.30 33.34 6.83
C GLU A 385 12.70 32.79 7.10
N ARG A 386 12.85 31.91 8.09
CA ARG A 386 14.14 31.27 8.40
C ARG A 386 14.51 30.22 7.35
N LEU A 387 13.52 29.50 6.81
CA LEU A 387 13.75 28.57 5.69
C LEU A 387 14.24 29.33 4.47
N GLU A 388 13.56 30.42 4.11
CA GLU A 388 13.94 31.28 2.99
C GLU A 388 15.34 31.87 3.16
N GLU A 389 15.69 32.33 4.37
CA GLU A 389 17.03 32.82 4.70
C GLU A 389 18.10 31.74 4.46
N LYS A 390 17.91 30.52 4.99
CA LYS A 390 18.86 29.42 4.80
C LYS A 390 19.01 29.02 3.33
N ILE A 391 17.90 29.02 2.58
CA ILE A 391 17.91 28.75 1.14
C ILE A 391 18.70 29.83 0.39
N SER A 392 18.45 31.11 0.68
CA SER A 392 19.12 32.26 0.07
C SER A 392 20.63 32.24 0.36
N ASP A 393 21.01 31.94 1.60
CA ASP A 393 22.41 31.89 2.04
C ASP A 393 23.14 30.62 1.58
N ARG A 394 22.42 29.65 1.01
CA ARG A 394 22.92 28.32 0.60
C ARG A 394 23.55 27.56 1.77
N ASP A 395 23.02 27.78 2.96
CA ASP A 395 23.55 27.21 4.20
C ASP A 395 22.96 25.82 4.43
N GLU A 396 23.74 24.79 4.07
CA GLU A 396 23.34 23.38 4.20
C GLU A 396 22.99 23.07 5.66
N THR A 397 21.69 22.87 5.91
CA THR A 397 21.19 22.60 7.25
C THR A 397 20.48 21.26 7.29
N TRP A 398 20.95 20.37 8.16
CA TRP A 398 20.34 19.06 8.42
C TRP A 398 19.41 19.18 9.63
N LEU A 399 18.15 18.79 9.44
CA LEU A 399 17.11 18.91 10.43
C LEU A 399 16.45 17.55 10.69
N ASN A 400 16.33 17.18 11.96
CA ASN A 400 15.45 16.10 12.39
C ASN A 400 14.10 16.72 12.73
N LEU A 401 13.02 16.09 12.28
CA LEU A 401 11.66 16.52 12.59
C LEU A 401 11.25 16.07 13.99
N ASN A 402 10.39 16.85 14.65
CA ASN A 402 9.84 16.50 15.96
C ASN A 402 8.86 15.32 15.86
N SER A 403 8.01 15.38 14.84
CA SER A 403 7.03 14.37 14.51
C SER A 403 7.44 13.66 13.21
N THR A 404 7.30 12.34 13.16
CA THR A 404 7.49 11.59 11.92
C THR A 404 6.17 11.50 11.16
N LEU A 405 6.23 11.57 9.84
CA LEU A 405 5.08 11.35 8.97
C LEU A 405 5.18 9.97 8.29
N PRO A 406 4.26 9.03 8.55
CA PRO A 406 4.14 7.79 7.77
C PRO A 406 4.01 8.12 6.29
N ILE A 407 4.79 7.42 5.45
CA ILE A 407 4.75 7.58 4.00
C ILE A 407 4.46 6.24 3.34
N TYR A 408 3.77 6.31 2.21
CA TYR A 408 3.47 5.18 1.34
C TYR A 408 3.79 5.59 -0.10
N LEU A 409 4.83 4.98 -0.68
CA LEU A 409 5.09 5.02 -2.12
C LEU A 409 4.27 3.92 -2.75
N THR A 410 3.14 4.28 -3.35
CA THR A 410 2.14 3.31 -3.80
C THR A 410 2.10 3.17 -5.31
N TYR A 411 1.49 2.09 -5.78
CA TYR A 411 1.32 1.83 -7.20
C TYR A 411 -0.14 1.52 -7.52
N PHE A 412 -0.98 2.54 -7.62
CA PHE A 412 -2.37 2.42 -8.04
C PHE A 412 -2.56 3.06 -9.42
N THR A 413 -3.08 2.26 -10.37
CA THR A 413 -3.43 2.74 -11.70
C THR A 413 -4.85 3.30 -11.75
N VAL A 414 -5.67 3.07 -10.72
CA VAL A 414 -6.98 3.69 -10.57
C VAL A 414 -7.05 4.38 -9.23
N VAL A 415 -7.26 5.70 -9.23
CA VAL A 415 -7.39 6.54 -8.03
C VAL A 415 -8.49 7.58 -8.23
N PRO A 416 -9.14 8.08 -7.18
CA PRO A 416 -10.07 9.19 -7.32
C PRO A 416 -9.35 10.47 -7.76
N ASP A 417 -10.00 11.29 -8.57
CA ASP A 417 -9.59 12.64 -8.92
C ASP A 417 -10.07 13.66 -7.88
N GLU A 418 -9.80 14.95 -8.12
CA GLU A 418 -10.18 16.05 -7.22
C GLU A 418 -11.71 16.22 -7.06
N ASN A 419 -12.52 15.62 -7.94
CA ASN A 419 -13.99 15.60 -7.86
C ASN A 419 -14.52 14.32 -7.20
N GLY A 420 -13.65 13.36 -6.90
CA GLY A 420 -14.01 12.03 -6.40
C GLY A 420 -14.32 11.00 -7.50
N ASP A 421 -14.24 11.38 -8.78
CA ASP A 421 -14.45 10.46 -9.89
C ASP A 421 -13.20 9.60 -10.12
N LEU A 422 -13.36 8.34 -10.54
CA LEU A 422 -12.21 7.47 -10.81
C LEU A 422 -11.40 7.93 -12.03
N SER A 423 -10.11 8.13 -11.82
CA SER A 423 -9.10 8.42 -12.85
C SER A 423 -8.23 7.19 -13.09
N PHE A 424 -8.03 6.87 -14.38
CA PHE A 424 -7.25 5.73 -14.85
C PHE A 424 -5.89 6.21 -15.38
N HIS A 425 -4.82 5.55 -14.95
CA HIS A 425 -3.44 5.90 -15.22
C HIS A 425 -2.70 4.75 -15.88
N GLU A 426 -1.74 5.08 -16.73
CA GLU A 426 -0.92 4.10 -17.43
C GLU A 426 -0.11 3.24 -16.45
N ASP A 427 0.00 1.94 -16.74
CA ASP A 427 0.83 0.99 -16.01
C ASP A 427 2.32 1.16 -16.40
N ILE A 428 2.91 2.30 -16.02
CA ILE A 428 4.23 2.76 -16.48
C ILE A 428 5.41 1.81 -16.16
N TYR A 429 5.23 0.89 -15.21
CA TYR A 429 6.20 -0.14 -14.82
C TYR A 429 5.71 -1.57 -15.10
N GLU A 430 4.62 -1.75 -15.85
CA GLU A 430 4.09 -3.06 -16.28
C GLU A 430 3.83 -4.04 -15.11
N LYS A 431 3.24 -3.52 -14.01
CA LYS A 431 2.99 -4.28 -12.77
C LYS A 431 1.60 -4.91 -12.68
N ASN A 432 0.69 -4.62 -13.61
CA ASN A 432 -0.68 -5.10 -13.52
C ASN A 432 -0.87 -6.48 -14.16
N GLU A 433 -0.11 -6.84 -15.20
CA GLU A 433 -0.34 -8.06 -15.99
C GLU A 433 -0.27 -9.34 -15.12
N ASP A 434 0.79 -9.48 -14.32
CA ASP A 434 0.96 -10.66 -13.46
C ASP A 434 -0.15 -10.79 -12.41
N LEU A 435 -0.59 -9.67 -11.82
CA LEU A 435 -1.66 -9.66 -10.82
C LEU A 435 -3.02 -9.96 -11.46
N LEU A 436 -3.34 -9.41 -12.64
CA LEU A 436 -4.56 -9.76 -13.38
C LEU A 436 -4.60 -11.24 -13.75
N ASN A 437 -3.47 -11.79 -14.18
CA ASN A 437 -3.34 -13.20 -14.50
C ASN A 437 -3.54 -14.07 -13.26
N ALA A 438 -2.96 -13.71 -12.12
CA ALA A 438 -3.15 -14.44 -10.87
C ALA A 438 -4.62 -14.42 -10.43
N LEU A 439 -5.25 -13.24 -10.42
CA LEU A 439 -6.67 -13.06 -10.07
C LEU A 439 -7.61 -13.89 -10.96
N SER A 440 -7.33 -13.96 -12.25
CA SER A 440 -8.13 -14.72 -13.21
C SER A 440 -8.00 -16.24 -13.06
N ASN A 441 -6.95 -16.72 -12.38
CA ASN A 441 -6.64 -18.14 -12.21
C ASN A 441 -6.88 -18.64 -10.78
N ILE A 442 -7.52 -17.82 -9.93
CA ILE A 442 -8.00 -18.22 -8.62
C ILE A 442 -9.00 -19.38 -8.82
N ASN A 443 -8.61 -20.60 -8.44
CA ASN A 443 -9.43 -21.81 -8.50
C ASN A 443 -10.06 -22.12 -7.15
#